data_AF-A0AAD4U1H2-F1
#
_entry.id   AF-A0AAD4U1H2-F1
#
_cell.length_a   1.000
_cell.length_b   1.000
_cell.length_c   1.000
_cell.angle_alpha   90.00
_cell.angle_beta   90.00
_cell.angle_gamma   90.00
#
_symmetry.space_group_name_H-M   'P 1'
#
loop_
_entity.id
_entity.type
_entity.pdbx_description
1 polymer ?
#
loop_
_entity_poly.entity_id
_entity_poly.type
_entity_poly.pdbx_seq_one_letter_code
_entity_poly.pdbx_strand_id
1 'polypeptide(L)'
;MLLVDADRPEPVRGGARELAVFLTPEPGAEAKEVEETIEGLLLRLEEFCSLADMIRSDTSQILEENIPLLKAKVVEMRGIYAKVDQLDAFVKMVRRHVSFLEAHVLQAERDHGALSQALRKWLGSSGLPALGNRRWAPVAPTFELPALYRTEDYFPVDVGEVMPRAPSCQRRL
;
A
#
# COMPACT_ATOMS: atom_id res chain seq x y z
N MET A 1 9.48 12.62 -124.08
CA MET A 1 10.18 11.67 -123.20
C MET A 1 10.34 12.32 -121.83
N LEU A 2 10.00 11.56 -120.78
CA LEU A 2 10.08 11.91 -119.35
C LEU A 2 11.52 12.01 -118.86
N LEU A 3 11.84 13.01 -118.04
CA LEU A 3 12.74 12.98 -116.86
C LEU A 3 12.32 14.18 -115.97
N VAL A 4 11.57 13.97 -114.89
CA VAL A 4 12.05 13.83 -113.49
C VAL A 4 13.02 14.95 -113.11
N ASP A 5 12.54 15.92 -112.33
CA ASP A 5 13.34 16.48 -111.25
C ASP A 5 12.42 16.69 -110.04
N ALA A 6 12.81 16.02 -108.97
CA ALA A 6 12.12 15.90 -107.70
C ALA A 6 12.99 16.65 -106.70
N ASP A 7 12.56 17.85 -106.30
CA ASP A 7 13.10 18.45 -105.08
C ASP A 7 12.03 19.35 -104.46
N ARG A 8 11.12 18.72 -103.72
CA ARG A 8 10.27 19.41 -102.77
C ARG A 8 10.83 19.07 -101.39
N PRO A 9 11.35 20.04 -100.62
CA PRO A 9 11.87 19.73 -99.30
C PRO A 9 10.73 19.23 -98.43
N GLU A 10 10.80 17.96 -98.05
CA GLU A 10 9.93 17.36 -97.04
C GLU A 10 10.04 18.22 -95.77
N PRO A 11 8.92 18.77 -95.26
CA PRO A 11 8.97 19.57 -94.06
C PRO A 11 9.43 18.68 -92.92
N VAL A 12 10.52 19.07 -92.26
CA VAL A 12 11.03 18.44 -91.03
C VAL A 12 9.99 18.60 -89.93
N ARG A 13 8.95 17.77 -89.98
CA ARG A 13 7.74 17.87 -89.13
C ARG A 13 7.87 17.05 -87.85
N GLY A 14 9.02 16.40 -87.64
CA GLY A 14 9.29 15.50 -86.51
C GLY A 14 9.88 16.17 -85.28
N GLY A 15 10.98 16.94 -85.44
CA GLY A 15 11.83 17.32 -84.31
C GLY A 15 11.18 18.26 -83.28
N ALA A 16 10.44 19.28 -83.71
CA ALA A 16 9.81 20.23 -82.79
C ALA A 16 8.64 19.62 -81.99
N ARG A 17 7.94 18.64 -82.58
CA ARG A 17 6.87 17.91 -81.91
C ARG A 17 7.41 16.91 -80.90
N GLU A 18 8.48 16.20 -81.24
CA GLU A 18 9.15 15.29 -80.31
C GLU A 18 9.77 16.05 -79.13
N LEU A 19 10.45 17.17 -79.38
CA LEU A 19 10.97 18.04 -78.32
C LEU A 19 9.85 18.60 -77.43
N ALA A 20 8.70 18.98 -78.00
CA ALA A 20 7.57 19.46 -77.21
C ALA A 20 7.01 18.37 -76.28
N VAL A 21 6.96 17.11 -76.72
CA VAL A 21 6.49 15.97 -75.90
C VAL A 21 7.46 15.68 -74.75
N PHE A 22 8.77 15.78 -74.97
CA PHE A 22 9.78 15.64 -73.91
C PHE A 22 9.80 16.82 -72.91
N LEU A 23 9.38 18.01 -73.34
CA LEU A 23 9.38 19.23 -72.53
C LEU A 23 8.03 19.54 -71.86
N THR A 24 6.96 18.84 -72.23
CA THR A 24 5.70 18.86 -71.48
C THR A 24 5.79 17.84 -70.35
N PRO A 25 6.00 18.25 -69.09
CA PRO A 25 5.79 17.35 -67.96
C PRO A 25 4.34 16.86 -68.04
N GLU A 26 4.11 15.57 -67.83
CA GLU A 26 2.77 14.99 -67.70
C GLU A 26 2.15 15.55 -66.40
N PRO A 27 1.29 16.59 -66.48
CA PRO A 27 0.86 17.30 -65.28
C PRO A 27 -0.03 16.42 -64.38
N GLY A 28 -0.58 15.33 -64.93
CA GLY A 28 -1.33 14.34 -64.17
C GLY A 28 -0.48 13.46 -63.27
N ALA A 29 0.81 13.26 -63.57
CA ALA A 29 1.69 12.42 -62.77
C ALA A 29 2.11 13.12 -61.47
N GLU A 30 2.57 14.38 -61.57
CA GLU A 30 2.92 15.21 -60.40
C GLU A 30 1.70 15.50 -59.52
N ALA A 31 0.54 15.79 -60.13
CA ALA A 31 -0.70 16.00 -59.38
C ALA A 31 -1.11 14.75 -58.59
N LYS A 32 -0.93 13.55 -59.17
CA LYS A 32 -1.24 12.29 -58.52
C LYS A 32 -0.29 11.97 -57.36
N GLU A 33 1.01 12.24 -57.50
CA GLU A 33 1.98 12.08 -56.40
C GLU A 33 1.63 12.99 -55.21
N VAL A 34 1.21 14.22 -55.49
CA VAL A 34 0.74 15.16 -54.46
C VAL A 34 -0.55 14.65 -53.80
N GLU A 35 -1.49 14.13 -54.58
CA GLU A 35 -2.73 13.53 -54.05
C GLU A 35 -2.44 12.33 -53.13
N GLU A 36 -1.60 11.39 -53.56
CA GLU A 36 -1.16 10.24 -52.75
C GLU A 36 -0.45 10.70 -51.45
N THR A 37 0.35 11.77 -51.54
CA THR A 37 1.01 12.36 -50.37
C THR A 37 0.00 12.99 -49.41
N ILE A 38 -1.01 13.70 -49.92
CA ILE A 38 -2.08 14.30 -49.12
C ILE A 38 -2.87 13.21 -48.41
N GLU A 39 -3.27 12.15 -49.11
CA GLU A 39 -3.98 11.01 -48.52
C GLU A 39 -3.16 10.37 -47.40
N GLY A 40 -1.86 10.16 -47.63
CA GLY A 40 -0.95 9.65 -46.60
C GLY A 40 -0.80 10.57 -45.38
N LEU A 41 -0.83 11.89 -45.58
CA LEU A 41 -0.81 12.87 -44.49
C LEU A 41 -2.12 12.90 -43.71
N LEU A 42 -3.26 12.79 -44.40
CA LEU A 42 -4.58 12.75 -43.76
C LEU A 42 -4.73 11.51 -42.88
N LEU A 43 -4.24 10.35 -43.35
CA LEU A 43 -4.23 9.12 -42.55
C LEU A 43 -3.40 9.28 -41.27
N ARG A 44 -2.18 9.83 -41.39
CA ARG A 44 -1.31 10.09 -40.22
C ARG A 44 -1.92 11.11 -39.26
N LEU A 45 -2.67 12.09 -39.77
CA LEU A 45 -3.38 13.06 -38.93
C LEU A 45 -4.50 12.39 -38.14
N GLU A 46 -5.24 11.46 -38.73
CA GLU A 46 -6.28 10.67 -38.04
C GLU A 46 -5.67 9.79 -36.94
N GLU A 47 -4.55 9.13 -37.23
CA GLU A 47 -3.78 8.37 -36.24
C GLU A 47 -3.31 9.26 -35.08
N PHE A 48 -2.79 10.46 -35.39
CA PHE A 48 -2.35 11.42 -34.38
C PHE A 48 -3.51 11.90 -33.50
N CYS A 49 -4.66 12.22 -34.10
CA CYS A 49 -5.87 12.58 -33.36
C CYS A 49 -6.31 11.45 -32.43
N SER A 50 -6.30 10.20 -32.92
CA SER A 50 -6.63 9.03 -32.10
C SER A 50 -5.70 8.86 -30.90
N LEU A 51 -4.39 9.06 -31.10
CA LEU A 51 -3.41 9.02 -30.01
C LEU A 51 -3.61 10.16 -29.01
N ALA A 52 -3.88 11.38 -29.50
CA ALA A 52 -4.15 12.52 -28.63
C ALA A 52 -5.40 12.31 -27.76
N ASP A 53 -6.43 11.68 -28.33
CA ASP A 53 -7.66 11.34 -27.64
C ASP A 53 -7.42 10.28 -26.55
N MET A 54 -6.58 9.28 -26.85
CA MET A 54 -6.18 8.27 -25.88
C MET A 54 -5.40 8.88 -24.72
N ILE A 55 -4.39 9.71 -25.01
CA ILE A 55 -3.61 10.42 -23.98
C ILE A 55 -4.52 11.27 -23.09
N ARG A 56 -5.48 11.97 -23.69
CA ARG A 56 -6.44 12.80 -22.96
C ARG A 56 -7.35 11.94 -22.08
N SER A 57 -7.84 10.82 -22.58
CA SER A 57 -8.64 9.85 -21.81
C SER A 57 -7.85 9.30 -20.62
N ASP A 58 -6.63 8.82 -20.85
CA ASP A 58 -5.77 8.25 -19.81
C ASP A 58 -5.42 9.30 -18.75
N THR A 59 -5.14 10.53 -19.18
CA THR A 59 -4.87 11.66 -18.28
C THR A 59 -6.09 11.94 -17.39
N SER A 60 -7.29 12.00 -17.97
CA SER A 60 -8.53 12.15 -17.21
C SER A 60 -8.73 10.99 -16.22
N GLN A 61 -8.48 9.75 -16.64
CA GLN A 61 -8.60 8.59 -15.77
C GLN A 61 -7.61 8.65 -14.59
N ILE A 62 -6.38 9.10 -14.83
CA ILE A 62 -5.37 9.26 -13.79
C ILE A 62 -5.80 10.34 -12.79
N LEU A 63 -6.22 11.50 -13.28
CA LEU A 63 -6.54 12.67 -12.45
C LEU A 63 -7.84 12.50 -11.67
N GLU A 64 -8.88 11.97 -12.30
CA GLU A 64 -10.23 11.94 -11.73
C GLU A 64 -10.52 10.64 -10.96
N GLU A 65 -9.85 9.53 -11.28
CA GLU A 65 -10.10 8.23 -10.63
C GLU A 65 -8.90 7.74 -9.81
N ASN A 66 -7.76 7.55 -10.46
CA ASN A 66 -6.63 6.85 -9.84
C ASN A 66 -5.98 7.65 -8.71
N ILE A 67 -5.75 8.95 -8.90
CA ILE A 67 -5.17 9.81 -7.86
C ILE A 67 -6.09 9.90 -6.63
N PRO A 68 -7.41 10.16 -6.77
CA PRO A 68 -8.34 10.13 -5.64
C PRO A 68 -8.39 8.77 -4.94
N LEU A 69 -8.41 7.67 -5.69
CA LEU A 69 -8.40 6.31 -5.14
C LEU A 69 -7.11 6.05 -4.34
N LEU A 70 -5.95 6.40 -4.89
CA LEU A 70 -4.67 6.27 -4.22
C LEU A 70 -4.63 7.12 -2.95
N LYS A 71 -5.14 8.36 -3.00
CA LYS A 71 -5.24 9.24 -1.83
C LYS A 71 -6.10 8.60 -0.74
N ALA A 72 -7.26 8.03 -1.08
CA ALA A 72 -8.11 7.31 -0.13
C ALA A 72 -7.38 6.12 0.50
N LYS A 73 -6.66 5.33 -0.31
CA LYS A 73 -5.85 4.21 0.18
C LYS A 73 -4.71 4.62 1.10
N VAL A 74 -4.04 5.74 0.84
CA VAL A 74 -3.02 6.30 1.73
C VAL A 74 -3.63 6.70 3.09
N VAL A 75 -4.84 7.26 3.09
CA VAL A 75 -5.54 7.57 4.35
C VAL A 75 -5.91 6.30 5.12
N GLU A 76 -6.39 5.26 4.44
CA GLU A 76 -6.66 3.95 5.04
C GLU A 76 -5.40 3.36 5.69
N MET A 77 -4.25 3.42 5.00
CA MET A 77 -2.97 2.98 5.53
C MET A 77 -2.55 3.74 6.80
N ARG A 78 -2.81 5.05 6.88
CA ARG A 78 -2.54 5.83 8.11
C ARG A 78 -3.35 5.29 9.30
N GLY A 79 -4.60 4.88 9.08
CA GLY A 79 -5.42 4.25 10.10
C GLY A 79 -4.84 2.91 10.57
N ILE A 80 -4.27 2.12 9.66
CA ILE A 80 -3.59 0.87 10.00
C ILE A 80 -2.35 1.15 10.86
N TYR A 81 -1.51 2.12 10.48
CA TYR A 81 -0.34 2.49 11.28
C TYR A 81 -0.71 2.99 12.68
N ALA A 82 -1.78 3.78 12.82
CA ALA A 82 -2.26 4.18 14.14
C ALA A 82 -2.66 2.98 15.02
N LYS A 83 -3.27 1.93 14.44
CA LYS A 83 -3.55 0.68 15.17
C LYS A 83 -2.27 -0.06 15.57
N VAL A 84 -1.25 -0.06 14.71
CA VAL A 84 0.07 -0.63 15.03
C VAL A 84 0.72 0.12 16.20
N ASP A 85 0.66 1.46 16.20
CA ASP A 85 1.21 2.29 17.29
C ASP A 85 0.49 2.04 18.62
N GLN A 86 -0.85 1.89 18.59
CA GLN A 86 -1.63 1.53 19.78
C GLN A 86 -1.24 0.15 20.31
N LEU A 87 -1.03 -0.82 19.43
CA LEU A 87 -0.59 -2.15 19.81
C LEU A 87 0.82 -2.13 20.43
N ASP A 88 1.74 -1.36 19.86
CA ASP A 88 3.09 -1.19 20.43
C ASP A 88 3.04 -0.55 21.84
N ALA A 89 2.23 0.50 22.02
CA ALA A 89 2.02 1.11 23.33
C ALA A 89 1.45 0.11 24.35
N PHE A 90 0.48 -0.71 23.91
CA PHE A 90 -0.08 -1.78 24.72
C PHE A 90 0.98 -2.81 25.14
N VAL A 91 1.78 -3.31 24.19
CA VAL A 91 2.86 -4.28 24.46
C VAL A 91 3.90 -3.70 25.42
N LYS A 92 4.27 -2.42 25.27
CA LYS A 92 5.18 -1.72 26.19
C LYS A 92 4.62 -1.64 27.60
N MET A 93 3.32 -1.36 27.73
CA MET A 93 2.65 -1.32 29.03
C MET A 93 2.63 -2.70 29.69
N VAL A 94 2.27 -3.76 28.95
CA VAL A 94 2.28 -5.14 29.45
C VAL A 94 3.68 -5.53 29.92
N ARG A 95 4.72 -5.22 29.14
CA ARG A 95 6.11 -5.46 29.54
C ARG A 95 6.43 -4.82 30.88
N ARG A 96 6.05 -3.55 31.08
CA ARG A 96 6.26 -2.85 32.36
C ARG A 96 5.56 -3.55 33.52
N HIS A 97 4.31 -4.00 33.34
CA HIS A 97 3.57 -4.70 34.39
C HIS A 97 4.18 -6.06 34.74
N VAL A 98 4.63 -6.83 33.74
CA VAL A 98 5.32 -8.10 33.97
C VAL A 98 6.62 -7.88 34.73
N SER A 99 7.46 -6.94 34.31
CA SER A 99 8.72 -6.64 35.02
C SER A 99 8.47 -6.16 36.46
N PHE A 100 7.40 -5.41 36.71
CA PHE A 100 7.00 -5.02 38.06
C PHE A 100 6.61 -6.24 38.91
N LEU A 101 5.79 -7.14 38.37
CA LEU A 101 5.36 -8.36 39.06
C LEU A 101 6.55 -9.28 39.35
N GLU A 102 7.45 -9.48 38.38
CA GLU A 102 8.69 -10.26 38.55
C GLU A 102 9.54 -9.70 39.70
N ALA A 103 9.73 -8.39 39.78
CA ALA A 103 10.47 -7.77 40.87
C ALA A 103 9.82 -8.03 42.24
N HIS A 104 8.50 -7.95 42.33
CA HIS A 104 7.76 -8.23 43.57
C HIS A 104 7.84 -9.71 43.98
N VAL A 105 7.74 -10.64 43.03
CA VAL A 105 7.89 -12.08 43.31
C VAL A 105 9.30 -12.36 43.81
N LEU A 106 10.33 -11.83 43.14
CA LEU A 106 11.72 -11.99 43.57
C LEU A 106 11.96 -11.39 44.97
N GLN A 107 11.32 -10.27 45.30
CA GLN A 107 11.41 -9.67 46.64
C GLN A 107 10.76 -10.57 47.69
N ALA A 108 9.53 -11.04 47.43
CA ALA A 108 8.82 -11.94 48.33
C ALA A 108 9.58 -13.25 48.58
N GLU A 109 10.19 -13.84 47.53
CA GLU A 109 11.02 -15.04 47.65
C GLU A 109 12.25 -14.81 48.55
N ARG A 110 12.93 -13.66 48.41
CA ARG A 110 14.06 -13.31 49.28
C ARG A 110 13.64 -13.15 50.73
N ASP A 111 12.54 -12.43 50.96
CA ASP A 111 12.05 -12.16 52.31
C ASP A 111 11.57 -13.44 53.00
N HIS A 112 10.87 -14.33 52.28
CA HIS A 112 10.45 -15.63 52.80
C HIS A 112 11.65 -16.57 53.03
N GLY A 113 12.62 -16.58 52.12
CA GLY A 113 13.88 -17.33 52.27
C GLY A 113 14.65 -16.90 53.52
N ALA A 114 14.84 -15.59 53.69
CA ALA A 114 15.52 -15.00 54.85
C ALA A 114 14.78 -15.29 56.17
N LEU A 115 13.45 -15.15 56.18
CA LEU A 115 12.61 -15.49 57.34
C LEU A 115 12.73 -16.97 57.71
N SER A 116 12.68 -17.88 56.74
CA SER A 116 12.83 -19.32 56.99
C SER A 116 14.22 -19.69 57.54
N GLN A 117 15.27 -18.98 57.10
CA GLN A 117 16.62 -19.16 57.60
C GLN A 117 16.79 -18.58 59.01
N ALA A 118 16.20 -17.41 59.30
CA ALA A 118 16.20 -16.82 60.63
C ALA A 118 15.46 -17.70 61.64
N LEU A 119 14.30 -18.26 61.27
CA LEU A 119 13.55 -19.22 62.08
C LEU A 119 14.36 -20.48 62.36
N ARG A 120 15.04 -21.04 61.34
CA ARG A 120 15.94 -22.19 61.53
C ARG A 120 17.11 -21.90 62.46
N LYS A 121 17.71 -20.70 62.38
CA LYS A 121 18.79 -20.28 63.31
C LYS A 121 18.27 -20.09 64.73
N TRP A 122 17.08 -19.52 64.90
CA TRP A 122 16.44 -19.36 66.21
C TRP A 122 16.10 -20.73 66.85
N LEU A 123 15.57 -21.67 66.07
CA LEU A 123 15.26 -23.03 66.53
C LEU A 123 16.51 -23.91 66.71
N GLY A 124 17.55 -23.68 65.91
CA GLY A 124 18.82 -24.44 65.97
C GLY A 124 19.81 -23.92 67.01
N SER A 125 19.61 -22.72 67.55
CA SER A 125 20.39 -22.19 68.66
C SER A 125 19.77 -22.66 69.98
N SER A 126 20.27 -23.78 70.51
CA SER A 126 19.83 -24.33 71.80
C SER A 126 20.00 -23.31 72.93
N GLY A 127 18.87 -22.71 73.34
CA GLY A 127 18.75 -21.79 74.45
C GLY A 127 17.44 -21.01 74.37
N LEU A 128 16.32 -21.64 74.75
CA LEU A 128 15.00 -20.99 74.81
C LEU A 128 15.00 -19.94 75.95
N PRO A 129 14.79 -18.64 75.70
CA PRO A 129 14.33 -17.74 76.75
C PRO A 129 12.82 -17.92 76.93
N ALA A 130 12.37 -17.87 78.18
CA ALA A 130 10.97 -18.06 78.56
C ALA A 130 10.03 -17.12 77.78
N LEU A 131 9.00 -17.71 77.18
CA LEU A 131 7.92 -17.05 76.44
C LEU A 131 7.09 -16.13 77.36
N GLY A 132 7.46 -14.86 77.39
CA GLY A 132 6.59 -13.78 77.87
C GLY A 132 5.62 -13.37 76.77
N ASN A 133 4.32 -13.46 77.04
CA ASN A 133 3.21 -13.12 76.15
C ASN A 133 3.22 -11.62 75.76
N ARG A 134 3.95 -11.25 74.71
CA ARG A 134 3.66 -10.05 73.91
C ARG A 134 3.16 -10.54 72.56
N ARG A 135 1.88 -10.28 72.28
CA ARG A 135 1.31 -10.42 70.95
C ARG A 135 2.03 -9.45 70.01
N TRP A 136 3.08 -9.91 69.34
CA TRP A 136 3.47 -9.35 68.06
C TRP A 136 2.43 -9.81 67.04
N ALA A 137 1.46 -8.94 66.76
CA ALA A 137 0.73 -9.02 65.52
C ALA A 137 1.66 -8.44 64.44
N PRO A 138 2.18 -9.23 63.49
CA PRO A 138 2.71 -8.65 62.27
C PRO A 138 1.52 -7.96 61.61
N VAL A 139 1.55 -6.63 61.51
CA VAL A 139 0.68 -5.94 60.56
C VAL A 139 1.13 -6.49 59.20
N ALA A 140 0.37 -7.44 58.66
CA ALA A 140 0.54 -7.84 57.28
C ALA A 140 0.39 -6.55 56.46
N PRO A 141 1.36 -6.18 55.61
CA PRO A 141 1.14 -5.09 54.69
C PRO A 141 -0.12 -5.44 53.90
N THR A 142 -1.11 -4.56 53.94
CA THR A 142 -2.34 -4.72 53.17
C THR A 142 -1.91 -4.83 51.71
N PHE A 143 -1.96 -6.05 51.17
CA PHE A 143 -1.61 -6.28 49.78
C PHE A 143 -2.70 -5.65 48.92
N GLU A 144 -2.43 -4.48 48.36
CA GLU A 144 -3.27 -3.90 47.33
C GLU A 144 -2.93 -4.57 46.00
N LEU A 145 -3.91 -5.30 45.47
CA LEU A 145 -3.81 -5.93 44.16
C LEU A 145 -3.61 -4.81 43.12
N PRO A 146 -2.51 -4.82 42.35
CA PRO A 146 -2.33 -3.85 41.28
C PRO A 146 -3.52 -3.89 40.34
N ALA A 147 -4.03 -2.72 39.95
CA ALA A 147 -5.12 -2.62 38.98
C ALA A 147 -4.68 -3.34 37.68
N LEU A 148 -5.24 -4.53 37.47
CA LEU A 148 -4.93 -5.33 36.30
C LEU A 148 -5.59 -4.70 35.08
N TYR A 149 -4.86 -4.72 33.99
CA TYR A 149 -5.31 -4.24 32.70
C TYR A 149 -6.60 -4.95 32.26
N ARG A 150 -7.53 -4.17 31.68
CA ARG A 150 -8.72 -4.69 30.98
C ARG A 150 -8.61 -4.35 29.49
N THR A 151 -8.78 -5.37 28.66
CA THR A 151 -8.72 -5.23 27.19
C THR A 151 -9.78 -4.28 26.63
N GLU A 152 -10.90 -4.20 27.34
CA GLU A 152 -12.04 -3.31 27.09
C GLU A 152 -11.63 -1.84 26.93
N ASP A 153 -10.62 -1.39 27.69
CA ASP A 153 -10.30 0.03 27.84
C ASP A 153 -9.52 0.59 26.63
N TYR A 154 -8.98 -0.29 25.78
CA TYR A 154 -8.13 0.08 24.64
C TYR A 154 -8.66 -0.43 23.30
N PHE A 155 -9.51 -1.46 23.32
CA PHE A 155 -10.17 -2.00 22.15
C PHE A 155 -11.69 -1.99 22.38
N PRO A 156 -12.36 -0.83 22.22
CA PRO A 156 -13.81 -0.77 22.33
C PRO A 156 -14.41 -1.72 21.28
N VAL A 157 -15.23 -2.66 21.74
CA VAL A 157 -16.01 -3.55 20.86
C VAL A 157 -16.98 -2.65 20.09
N ASP A 158 -16.82 -2.59 18.78
CA ASP A 158 -17.77 -1.88 17.93
C ASP A 158 -19.10 -2.65 17.98
N VAL A 159 -20.09 -2.09 18.67
CA VAL A 159 -21.41 -2.73 18.89
C VAL A 159 -22.25 -2.75 17.59
N GLY A 160 -21.66 -2.34 16.46
CA GLY A 160 -22.28 -2.32 15.13
C GLY A 160 -22.38 -3.66 14.41
N GLU A 161 -21.66 -4.71 14.85
CA GLU A 161 -21.72 -6.02 14.19
C GLU A 161 -22.27 -7.08 15.16
N VAL A 162 -23.60 -7.22 15.13
CA VAL A 162 -24.34 -8.32 15.76
C VAL A 162 -23.88 -9.63 15.11
N MET A 163 -22.91 -10.29 15.72
CA MET A 163 -22.57 -11.66 15.39
C MET A 163 -23.77 -12.55 15.79
N PRO A 164 -24.35 -13.36 14.88
CA PRO A 164 -25.46 -14.23 15.22
C PRO A 164 -25.00 -15.26 16.27
N ARG A 165 -25.68 -15.27 17.42
CA ARG A 165 -25.46 -16.25 18.49
C ARG A 165 -25.55 -17.67 17.91
N ALA A 166 -24.45 -18.42 17.99
CA ALA A 166 -24.48 -19.86 17.77
C ALA A 166 -25.32 -20.54 18.87
N PRO A 167 -26.18 -21.52 18.55
CA PRO A 167 -27.03 -22.18 19.52
C PRO A 167 -26.20 -23.05 20.47
N SER A 168 -26.50 -22.91 21.75
CA SER A 168 -25.90 -23.67 22.84
C SER A 168 -26.26 -25.16 22.74
N CYS A 169 -25.25 -26.02 22.56
CA CYS A 169 -25.40 -27.44 22.80
C CYS A 169 -25.61 -27.68 24.30
N GLN A 170 -26.87 -27.85 24.70
CA GLN A 170 -27.22 -28.38 26.01
C GLN A 170 -26.82 -29.85 26.06
N ARG A 171 -25.73 -30.15 26.77
CA ARG A 171 -25.36 -31.52 27.14
C ARG A 171 -26.22 -31.92 28.34
N ARG A 172 -27.28 -32.71 28.09
CA ARG A 172 -28.01 -33.43 29.14
C ARG A 172 -27.11 -34.52 29.72
N LEU A 173 -27.02 -34.55 31.05
CA LEU A 173 -26.66 -35.73 31.82
C LEU A 173 -27.81 -36.74 31.78
#